data_AF-A0A812FY12-F1
#
_entry.id   AF-A0A812FY12-F1
#
_cell.length_a   1.000
_cell.length_b   1.000
_cell.length_c   1.000
_cell.angle_alpha   90.00
_cell.angle_beta   90.00
_cell.angle_gamma   90.00
#
_symmetry.space_group_name_H-M   'P 1'
#
loop_
_entity.id
_entity.type
_entity.pdbx_description
1 polymer ?
#
loop_
_entity_poly.entity_id
_entity_poly.type
_entity_poly.pdbx_seq_one_letter_code
_entity_poly.pdbx_strand_id
1 'polypeptide(L)'
;MKSLKRNWKQKLTDGVLLTLLLGVTSLQAQTISDNRQQSVQPDWQQWQTVGEAQLTWFIFDVYKSTLKAPDGQYLVSSDVSPHAFALEINYQRDISKQQLLDVTDEQWQKLGFTQSFRQQWLLELTTMFPNINKGDELTYLTDGKTGQLIYRQAGAKPYQTVGYINDERLNDAFLSIWLSPQTEFPRLRKQLIGQVRQ
;
A
#
# COMPACT_ATOMS: atom_id res chain seq x y z
N MET A 1 63.38 -11.00 3.66
CA MET A 1 64.00 -10.31 2.51
C MET A 1 63.32 -8.94 2.39
N LYS A 2 63.87 -7.91 3.04
CA LYS A 2 64.71 -6.83 2.45
C LYS A 2 64.00 -6.12 1.29
N SER A 3 63.29 -5.00 1.47
CA SER A 3 63.64 -3.64 1.95
C SER A 3 64.20 -2.70 0.87
N LEU A 4 63.82 -1.41 1.02
CA LEU A 4 64.55 -0.18 0.65
C LEU A 4 64.35 0.32 -0.80
N LYS A 5 63.57 1.39 -0.96
CA LYS A 5 63.97 2.82 -0.92
C LYS A 5 64.84 3.22 -2.11
N ARG A 6 64.36 4.20 -2.89
CA ARG A 6 65.27 5.18 -3.51
C ARG A 6 64.59 6.55 -3.71
N ASN A 7 64.89 7.46 -2.80
CA ASN A 7 64.69 8.91 -2.92
C ASN A 7 65.72 9.48 -3.89
N TRP A 8 65.32 10.31 -4.85
CA TRP A 8 66.23 11.25 -5.52
C TRP A 8 65.67 12.67 -5.41
N LYS A 9 66.28 13.47 -4.53
CA LYS A 9 66.21 14.93 -4.55
C LYS A 9 67.39 15.45 -5.36
N GLN A 10 67.14 16.29 -6.36
CA GLN A 10 68.03 17.37 -6.86
C GLN A 10 67.11 18.47 -7.42
N LYS A 11 66.93 19.62 -6.76
CA LYS A 11 67.76 20.85 -6.74
C LYS A 11 67.76 21.61 -8.08
N LEU A 12 66.86 22.61 -8.14
CA LEU A 12 66.97 23.99 -8.64
C LEU A 12 67.84 24.30 -9.87
N THR A 13 67.22 24.92 -10.88
CA THR A 13 67.79 26.07 -11.61
C THR A 13 66.68 27.00 -12.10
N ASP A 14 66.92 28.30 -11.94
CA ASP A 14 66.06 29.43 -12.33
C ASP A 14 65.73 29.49 -13.82
N GLY A 15 64.56 30.05 -14.14
CA GLY A 15 64.15 30.33 -15.52
C GLY A 15 62.82 31.06 -15.57
N VAL A 16 62.90 32.39 -15.44
CA VAL A 16 61.81 33.35 -15.75
C VAL A 16 61.28 33.09 -17.16
N LEU A 17 59.96 32.96 -17.33
CA LEU A 17 59.23 33.44 -18.53
C LEU A 17 57.71 33.40 -18.33
N LEU A 18 57.13 34.61 -18.46
CA LEU A 18 55.70 34.90 -18.59
C LEU A 18 54.99 33.91 -19.49
N THR A 19 53.86 33.34 -19.03
CA THR A 19 52.74 33.00 -19.91
C THR A 19 51.41 32.97 -19.14
N LEU A 20 50.57 33.96 -19.46
CA LEU A 20 49.09 33.92 -19.54
C LEU A 20 48.32 33.17 -18.45
N LEU A 21 47.85 33.93 -17.45
CA LEU A 21 46.71 33.58 -16.60
C LEU A 21 45.42 33.52 -17.47
N LEU A 22 45.09 32.34 -17.97
CA LEU A 22 43.70 31.99 -18.27
C LEU A 22 43.04 31.62 -16.94
N GLY A 23 42.32 32.57 -16.36
CA GLY A 23 41.46 32.34 -15.21
C GLY A 23 40.35 31.35 -15.59
N VAL A 24 40.59 30.06 -15.35
CA VAL A 24 39.54 29.04 -15.35
C VAL A 24 38.72 29.24 -14.08
N THR A 25 37.65 30.02 -14.17
CA THR A 25 36.64 30.03 -13.11
C THR A 25 36.03 28.63 -13.07
N SER A 26 36.30 27.90 -11.99
CA SER A 26 35.64 26.62 -11.74
C SER A 26 34.15 26.90 -11.59
N LEU A 27 33.35 26.49 -12.59
CA LEU A 27 31.91 26.35 -12.42
C LEU A 27 31.69 25.33 -11.30
N GLN A 28 31.37 25.81 -10.11
CA GLN A 28 30.79 24.98 -9.07
C GLN A 28 29.38 24.65 -9.54
N ALA A 29 29.22 23.50 -10.19
CA ALA A 29 27.91 22.91 -10.43
C ALA A 29 27.26 22.70 -9.07
N GLN A 30 26.31 23.58 -8.73
CA GLN A 30 25.47 23.40 -7.56
C GLN A 30 24.67 22.13 -7.81
N THR A 31 24.91 21.11 -6.99
CA THR A 31 24.10 19.91 -6.98
C THR A 31 22.68 20.33 -6.61
N ILE A 32 21.79 20.40 -7.60
CA ILE A 32 20.35 20.46 -7.37
C ILE A 32 20.04 19.25 -6.51
N SER A 33 19.66 19.50 -5.25
CA SER A 33 19.12 18.46 -4.39
C SER A 33 17.84 18.00 -5.06
N ASP A 34 17.94 16.88 -5.76
CA ASP A 34 16.85 16.19 -6.41
C ASP A 34 15.88 15.78 -5.30
N ASN A 35 14.93 16.67 -5.01
CA ASN A 35 13.83 16.43 -4.10
C ASN A 35 12.90 15.45 -4.83
N ARG A 36 13.35 14.19 -4.91
CA ARG A 36 12.59 13.07 -5.44
C ARG A 36 11.33 12.97 -4.60
N GLN A 37 10.26 13.55 -5.17
CA GLN A 37 8.85 13.28 -4.93
C GLN A 37 8.63 12.31 -3.76
N GLN A 38 8.64 12.83 -2.54
CA GLN A 38 7.89 12.20 -1.46
C GLN A 38 6.44 12.35 -1.88
N SER A 39 5.90 11.31 -2.52
CA SER A 39 4.46 11.15 -2.63
C SER A 39 3.93 11.26 -1.21
N VAL A 40 3.18 12.34 -0.93
CA VAL A 40 2.46 12.50 0.33
C VAL A 40 1.35 11.47 0.28
N GLN A 41 1.70 10.23 0.59
CA GLN A 41 0.75 9.16 0.83
C GLN A 41 -0.14 9.65 1.98
N PRO A 42 -1.48 9.56 1.84
CA PRO A 42 -2.37 9.93 2.92
C PRO A 42 -1.94 9.20 4.18
N ASP A 43 -1.78 9.90 5.30
CA ASP A 43 -1.49 9.27 6.60
C ASP A 43 -2.78 8.65 7.16
N TRP A 44 -3.30 7.66 6.43
CA TRP A 44 -4.54 6.95 6.75
C TRP A 44 -4.46 6.23 8.10
N GLN A 45 -3.26 6.02 8.62
CA GLN A 45 -3.04 5.43 9.94
C GLN A 45 -3.60 6.34 11.04
N GLN A 46 -3.60 7.66 10.82
CA GLN A 46 -4.17 8.66 11.73
C GLN A 46 -5.67 8.91 11.53
N TRP A 47 -6.30 8.31 10.51
CA TRP A 47 -7.73 8.46 10.30
C TRP A 47 -8.56 7.88 11.43
N GLN A 48 -9.72 8.48 11.65
CA GLN A 48 -10.62 8.05 12.72
C GLN A 48 -11.37 6.78 12.32
N THR A 49 -11.64 5.94 13.30
CA THR A 49 -12.41 4.70 13.10
C THR A 49 -13.88 5.03 12.87
N VAL A 50 -14.43 4.51 11.77
CA VAL A 50 -15.88 4.49 11.49
C VAL A 50 -16.53 3.34 12.26
N GLY A 51 -15.92 2.15 12.18
CA GLY A 51 -16.45 0.94 12.78
C GLY A 51 -15.51 -0.25 12.68
N GLU A 52 -15.74 -1.23 13.54
CA GLU A 52 -14.95 -2.47 13.62
C GLU A 52 -15.89 -3.68 13.58
N ALA A 53 -15.44 -4.77 12.98
CA ALA A 53 -16.21 -6.00 12.89
C ALA A 53 -15.31 -7.23 12.98
N GLN A 54 -15.88 -8.35 13.47
CA GLN A 54 -15.21 -9.65 13.55
C GLN A 54 -15.93 -10.62 12.64
N LEU A 55 -15.18 -11.29 11.75
CA LEU A 55 -15.70 -12.43 11.01
C LEU A 55 -15.33 -13.72 11.75
N THR A 56 -16.33 -14.47 12.17
CA THR A 56 -16.18 -15.81 12.76
C THR A 56 -16.93 -16.80 11.88
N TRP A 57 -16.24 -17.84 11.43
CA TRP A 57 -16.82 -18.94 10.67
C TRP A 57 -16.92 -20.18 11.54
N PHE A 58 -18.16 -20.59 11.83
CA PHE A 58 -18.50 -21.66 12.76
C PHE A 58 -17.97 -21.38 14.18
N ILE A 59 -16.80 -21.91 14.54
CA ILE A 59 -16.13 -21.65 15.84
C ILE A 59 -14.79 -20.93 15.68
N PHE A 60 -14.38 -20.61 14.45
CA PHE A 60 -13.06 -20.09 14.16
C PHE A 60 -13.13 -18.63 13.77
N ASP A 61 -12.33 -17.82 14.45
CA ASP A 61 -12.15 -16.44 14.06
C ASP A 61 -11.28 -16.35 12.79
N VAL A 62 -11.76 -15.60 11.80
CA VAL A 62 -11.12 -15.47 10.49
C VAL A 62 -10.29 -14.20 10.44
N TYR A 63 -10.93 -13.06 10.69
CA TYR A 63 -10.25 -11.77 10.75
C TYR A 63 -11.06 -10.78 11.59
N LYS A 64 -10.36 -9.76 12.10
CA LYS A 64 -10.96 -8.50 12.56
C LYS A 64 -10.76 -7.46 11.48
N SER A 65 -11.81 -6.74 11.13
CA SER A 65 -11.77 -5.64 10.15
C SER A 65 -12.10 -4.31 10.80
N THR A 66 -11.42 -3.24 10.36
CA THR A 66 -11.64 -1.87 10.82
C THR A 66 -11.79 -0.96 9.60
N LEU A 67 -12.85 -0.16 9.58
CA LEU A 67 -13.04 0.89 8.56
C LEU A 67 -12.62 2.23 9.16
N LYS A 68 -11.76 2.98 8.47
CA LYS A 68 -11.27 4.30 8.90
C LYS A 68 -11.50 5.32 7.81
N ALA A 69 -11.91 6.51 8.20
CA ALA A 69 -12.13 7.65 7.31
C ALA A 69 -11.54 8.92 7.94
N PRO A 70 -11.19 9.95 7.16
CA PRO A 70 -10.58 11.17 7.69
C PRO A 70 -11.33 11.79 8.87
N ASP A 71 -12.66 11.75 8.85
CA ASP A 71 -13.58 12.31 9.86
C ASP A 71 -14.32 11.24 10.67
N GLY A 72 -13.96 9.97 10.52
CA GLY A 72 -14.59 8.84 11.22
C GLY A 72 -16.01 8.54 10.76
N GLN A 73 -16.43 9.03 9.58
CA GLN A 73 -17.74 8.76 9.01
C GLN A 73 -17.64 8.07 7.66
N TYR A 74 -18.56 7.16 7.39
CA TYR A 74 -18.74 6.57 6.07
C TYR A 74 -20.03 7.09 5.43
N LEU A 75 -19.90 7.73 4.27
CA LEU A 75 -21.04 8.26 3.52
C LEU A 75 -21.74 7.11 2.79
N VAL A 76 -22.90 6.70 3.28
CA VAL A 76 -23.69 5.66 2.61
C VAL A 76 -24.35 6.24 1.36
N SER A 77 -24.00 5.69 0.21
CA SER A 77 -24.55 6.09 -1.10
C SER A 77 -24.83 4.86 -1.98
N SER A 78 -25.22 5.09 -3.24
CA SER A 78 -25.29 4.02 -4.24
C SER A 78 -23.91 3.52 -4.68
N ASP A 79 -22.91 4.37 -4.59
CA ASP A 79 -21.51 4.05 -4.75
C ASP A 79 -20.95 3.52 -3.40
N VAL A 80 -20.19 2.42 -3.48
CA VAL A 80 -19.58 1.75 -2.32
C VAL A 80 -18.26 2.40 -1.90
N SER A 81 -17.63 3.21 -2.76
CA SER A 81 -16.48 4.03 -2.42
C SER A 81 -16.68 5.52 -2.69
N PRO A 82 -17.67 6.18 -2.06
CA PRO A 82 -18.03 7.56 -2.40
C PRO A 82 -17.03 8.61 -1.91
N HIS A 83 -16.03 8.22 -1.11
CA HIS A 83 -14.99 9.08 -0.58
C HIS A 83 -13.77 8.26 -0.16
N ALA A 84 -12.73 8.95 0.32
CA ALA A 84 -11.54 8.31 0.84
C ALA A 84 -11.79 7.56 2.16
N PHE A 85 -11.32 6.33 2.26
CA PHE A 85 -11.28 5.52 3.48
C PHE A 85 -10.30 4.36 3.36
N ALA A 86 -9.98 3.74 4.49
CA ALA A 86 -9.13 2.56 4.58
C ALA A 86 -9.92 1.42 5.23
N LEU A 87 -9.88 0.25 4.60
CA LEU A 87 -10.37 -1.01 5.16
C LEU A 87 -9.17 -1.84 5.61
N GLU A 88 -8.93 -1.89 6.92
CA GLU A 88 -7.89 -2.72 7.54
C GLU A 88 -8.48 -4.12 7.81
N ILE A 89 -7.74 -5.18 7.46
CA ILE A 89 -8.12 -6.58 7.73
C ILE A 89 -6.97 -7.26 8.45
N ASN A 90 -7.14 -7.52 9.75
CA ASN A 90 -6.19 -8.27 10.57
C ASN A 90 -6.59 -9.75 10.61
N TYR A 91 -5.81 -10.61 9.98
CA TYR A 91 -6.10 -12.04 9.85
C TYR A 91 -5.73 -12.80 11.12
N GLN A 92 -6.62 -13.70 11.54
CA GLN A 92 -6.45 -14.46 12.79
C GLN A 92 -6.11 -15.94 12.53
N ARG A 93 -5.75 -16.25 11.27
CA ARG A 93 -5.40 -17.58 10.78
C ARG A 93 -4.68 -17.48 9.43
N ASP A 94 -4.00 -18.55 9.06
CA ASP A 94 -3.25 -18.64 7.80
C ASP A 94 -4.22 -18.81 6.63
N ILE A 95 -3.95 -18.07 5.54
CA ILE A 95 -4.69 -18.12 4.28
C ILE A 95 -3.67 -18.03 3.15
N SER A 96 -3.62 -19.05 2.30
CA SER A 96 -2.74 -18.98 1.13
C SER A 96 -3.25 -17.93 0.14
N LYS A 97 -2.35 -17.40 -0.67
CA LYS A 97 -2.68 -16.49 -1.77
C LYS A 97 -3.78 -17.06 -2.69
N GLN A 98 -3.70 -18.35 -3.00
CA GLN A 98 -4.71 -19.01 -3.84
C GLN A 98 -6.08 -19.00 -3.16
N GLN A 99 -6.13 -19.31 -1.86
CA GLN A 99 -7.38 -19.25 -1.10
C GLN A 99 -7.98 -17.84 -1.04
N LEU A 100 -7.14 -16.79 -0.92
CA LEU A 100 -7.63 -15.41 -1.02
C LEU A 100 -8.28 -15.12 -2.38
N LEU A 101 -7.64 -15.55 -3.48
CA LEU A 101 -8.16 -15.36 -4.83
C LEU A 101 -9.47 -16.14 -5.03
N ASP A 102 -9.52 -17.39 -4.60
CA ASP A 102 -10.69 -18.26 -4.74
C ASP A 102 -11.91 -17.69 -3.98
N VAL A 103 -11.71 -17.27 -2.73
CA VAL A 103 -12.77 -16.66 -1.92
C VAL A 103 -13.19 -15.32 -2.52
N THR A 104 -12.26 -14.51 -3.04
CA THR A 104 -12.59 -13.25 -3.71
C THR A 104 -13.49 -13.47 -4.92
N ASP A 105 -13.17 -14.46 -5.78
CA ASP A 105 -14.01 -14.82 -6.93
C ASP A 105 -15.40 -15.30 -6.49
N GLU A 106 -15.46 -16.14 -5.44
CA GLU A 106 -16.73 -16.63 -4.89
C GLU A 106 -17.61 -15.48 -4.41
N GLN A 107 -17.05 -14.52 -3.66
CA GLN A 107 -17.79 -13.36 -3.19
C GLN A 107 -18.31 -12.51 -4.35
N TRP A 108 -17.47 -12.25 -5.35
CA TRP A 108 -17.87 -11.51 -6.54
C TRP A 108 -18.93 -12.23 -7.38
N GLN A 109 -18.86 -13.57 -7.48
CA GLN A 109 -19.88 -14.36 -8.15
C GLN A 109 -21.24 -14.19 -7.45
N LYS A 110 -21.27 -14.23 -6.11
CA LYS A 110 -22.50 -14.05 -5.33
C LYS A 110 -23.05 -12.63 -5.37
N LEU A 111 -22.18 -11.64 -5.50
CA LEU A 111 -22.55 -10.24 -5.76
C LEU A 111 -23.05 -10.00 -7.20
N GLY A 112 -22.96 -11.00 -8.08
CA GLY A 112 -23.52 -10.96 -9.43
C GLY A 112 -22.61 -10.32 -10.49
N PHE A 113 -21.33 -10.08 -10.18
CA PHE A 113 -20.37 -9.62 -11.19
C PHE A 113 -20.19 -10.68 -12.28
N THR A 114 -20.05 -10.28 -13.54
CA THR A 114 -19.90 -11.23 -14.66
C THR A 114 -18.55 -11.95 -14.59
N GLN A 115 -18.51 -13.19 -15.08
CA GLN A 115 -17.28 -13.99 -15.09
C GLN A 115 -16.13 -13.29 -15.82
N SER A 116 -16.42 -12.56 -16.90
CA SER A 116 -15.41 -11.84 -17.68
C SER A 116 -14.71 -10.76 -16.85
N PHE A 117 -15.47 -9.96 -16.08
CA PHE A 117 -14.90 -8.94 -15.21
C PHE A 117 -14.11 -9.56 -14.08
N ARG A 118 -14.68 -10.57 -13.39
CA ARG A 118 -13.99 -11.25 -12.28
C ARG A 118 -12.65 -11.84 -12.71
N GLN A 119 -12.59 -12.53 -13.84
CA GLN A 119 -11.34 -13.12 -14.34
C GLN A 119 -10.28 -12.05 -14.65
N GLN A 120 -10.68 -10.95 -15.29
CA GLN A 120 -9.77 -9.84 -15.57
C GLN A 120 -9.21 -9.25 -14.25
N TRP A 121 -10.06 -8.99 -13.27
CA TRP A 121 -9.66 -8.42 -12.00
C TRP A 121 -8.81 -9.37 -11.15
N LEU A 122 -9.10 -10.68 -11.17
CA LEU A 122 -8.29 -11.69 -10.49
C LEU A 122 -6.86 -11.75 -11.03
N LEU A 123 -6.64 -11.54 -12.33
CA LEU A 123 -5.30 -11.47 -12.91
C LEU A 123 -4.50 -10.32 -12.30
N GLU A 124 -5.15 -9.17 -12.08
CA GLU A 124 -4.52 -8.01 -11.43
C GLU A 124 -4.19 -8.32 -9.96
N LEU A 125 -5.17 -8.81 -9.19
CA LEU A 125 -5.00 -9.17 -7.78
C LEU A 125 -3.96 -10.27 -7.57
N THR A 126 -3.80 -11.19 -8.52
CA THR A 126 -2.77 -12.24 -8.49
C THR A 126 -1.37 -11.63 -8.42
N THR A 127 -1.13 -10.43 -8.93
CA THR A 127 0.19 -9.79 -8.83
C THR A 127 0.46 -9.17 -7.45
N MET A 128 -0.59 -8.87 -6.68
CA MET A 128 -0.52 -8.09 -5.45
C MET A 128 -0.71 -8.93 -4.18
N PHE A 129 -1.57 -9.95 -4.24
CA PHE A 129 -1.92 -10.74 -3.06
C PHE A 129 -0.71 -11.52 -2.52
N PRO A 130 -0.37 -11.35 -1.24
CA PRO A 130 0.63 -12.18 -0.56
C PRO A 130 -0.01 -13.48 -0.07
N ASN A 131 0.82 -14.37 0.48
CA ASN A 131 0.31 -15.35 1.44
C ASN A 131 0.09 -14.63 2.77
N ILE A 132 -0.96 -15.02 3.48
CA ILE A 132 -1.32 -14.48 4.78
C ILE A 132 -1.03 -15.52 5.85
N ASN A 133 -0.28 -15.12 6.87
CA ASN A 133 -0.15 -15.85 8.11
C ASN A 133 -1.03 -15.21 9.18
N LYS A 134 -1.33 -15.96 10.23
CA LYS A 134 -2.00 -15.44 11.41
C LYS A 134 -1.25 -14.21 11.97
N GLY A 135 -1.99 -13.14 12.17
CA GLY A 135 -1.51 -11.85 12.68
C GLY A 135 -1.13 -10.86 11.58
N ASP A 136 -1.01 -11.31 10.33
CA ASP A 136 -0.74 -10.42 9.19
C ASP A 136 -1.95 -9.50 8.94
N GLU A 137 -1.68 -8.34 8.37
CA GLU A 137 -2.67 -7.33 8.04
C GLU A 137 -2.63 -7.00 6.54
N LEU A 138 -3.81 -6.90 5.95
CA LEU A 138 -4.02 -6.39 4.60
C LEU A 138 -4.96 -5.20 4.68
N THR A 139 -4.48 -4.05 4.23
CA THR A 139 -5.23 -2.79 4.22
C THR A 139 -5.51 -2.39 2.79
N TYR A 140 -6.76 -2.09 2.49
CA TYR A 140 -7.18 -1.49 1.24
C TYR A 140 -7.47 0.00 1.46
N LEU A 141 -6.64 0.87 0.87
CA LEU A 141 -6.81 2.32 0.90
C LEU A 141 -7.44 2.77 -0.41
N THR A 142 -8.50 3.57 -0.35
CA THR A 142 -9.12 4.18 -1.53
C THR A 142 -9.23 5.69 -1.38
N ASP A 143 -9.14 6.42 -2.48
CA ASP A 143 -9.52 7.84 -2.57
C ASP A 143 -10.97 8.04 -3.09
N GLY A 144 -11.66 6.94 -3.33
CA GLY A 144 -13.01 6.86 -3.91
C GLY A 144 -13.03 6.48 -5.40
N LYS A 145 -11.89 6.53 -6.10
CA LYS A 145 -11.79 6.16 -7.52
C LYS A 145 -10.72 5.12 -7.79
N THR A 146 -9.60 5.25 -7.09
CA THR A 146 -8.46 4.36 -7.18
C THR A 146 -8.19 3.75 -5.82
N GLY A 147 -7.42 2.67 -5.82
CA GLY A 147 -7.12 1.89 -4.64
C GLY A 147 -5.65 1.55 -4.53
N GLN A 148 -5.25 1.17 -3.32
CA GLN A 148 -3.92 0.70 -3.00
C GLN A 148 -4.02 -0.42 -1.98
N LEU A 149 -3.32 -1.52 -2.28
CA LEU A 149 -3.24 -2.66 -1.39
C LEU A 149 -1.93 -2.58 -0.60
N ILE A 150 -2.05 -2.60 0.72
CA ILE A 150 -0.95 -2.45 1.66
C ILE A 150 -0.93 -3.67 2.56
N TYR A 151 0.24 -4.28 2.72
CA TYR A 151 0.45 -5.47 3.52
C TYR A 151 1.39 -5.17 4.70
N ARG A 152 1.11 -5.76 5.85
CA ARG A 152 2.01 -5.74 7.01
C ARG A 152 2.09 -7.13 7.61
N GLN A 153 3.29 -7.70 7.62
CA GLN A 153 3.55 -8.95 8.31
C GLN A 153 3.46 -8.78 9.84
N ALA A 154 2.95 -9.78 10.54
CA ALA A 154 2.88 -9.83 12.00
C ALA A 154 4.25 -9.55 12.63
N GLY A 155 4.30 -8.58 13.54
CA GLY A 155 5.53 -8.18 14.23
C GLY A 155 6.52 -7.34 13.40
N ALA A 156 6.23 -7.07 12.13
CA ALA A 156 7.04 -6.18 11.29
C ALA A 156 6.57 -4.71 11.42
N LYS A 157 7.51 -3.77 11.29
CA LYS A 157 7.22 -2.33 11.46
C LYS A 157 6.82 -1.58 10.18
N PRO A 158 7.50 -1.71 9.01
CA PRO A 158 7.02 -0.99 7.86
C PRO A 158 5.83 -1.73 7.24
N TYR A 159 4.80 -0.96 6.91
CA TYR A 159 3.84 -1.37 5.92
C TYR A 159 4.51 -1.42 4.55
N GLN A 160 4.14 -2.40 3.74
CA GLN A 160 4.60 -2.53 2.37
C GLN A 160 3.41 -2.37 1.43
N THR A 161 3.50 -1.43 0.50
CA THR A 161 2.55 -1.40 -0.62
C THR A 161 2.83 -2.57 -1.55
N VAL A 162 1.80 -3.38 -1.82
CA VAL A 162 1.90 -4.57 -2.67
C VAL A 162 1.24 -4.37 -4.03
N GLY A 163 0.45 -3.31 -4.22
CA GLY A 163 -0.04 -2.90 -5.52
C GLY A 163 -0.99 -1.71 -5.49
N TYR A 164 -1.34 -1.25 -6.67
CA TYR A 164 -2.28 -0.15 -6.91
C TYR A 164 -3.35 -0.62 -7.89
N ILE A 165 -4.56 -0.12 -7.72
CA ILE A 165 -5.73 -0.41 -8.53
C ILE A 165 -6.20 0.91 -9.13
N ASN A 166 -6.14 1.01 -10.45
CA ASN A 166 -6.53 2.23 -11.17
C ASN A 166 -7.91 2.12 -11.85
N ASP A 167 -8.46 0.90 -11.97
CA ASP A 167 -9.84 0.70 -12.46
C ASP A 167 -10.82 0.90 -11.30
N GLU A 168 -11.61 1.97 -11.37
CA GLU A 168 -12.68 2.29 -10.41
C GLU A 168 -13.66 1.14 -10.22
N ARG A 169 -13.95 0.36 -11.28
CA ARG A 169 -14.87 -0.79 -11.15
C ARG A 169 -14.24 -1.92 -10.34
N LEU A 170 -12.92 -2.11 -10.42
CA LEU A 170 -12.23 -3.06 -9.56
C LEU A 170 -12.18 -2.53 -8.12
N ASN A 171 -11.93 -1.23 -7.95
CA ASN A 171 -11.97 -0.59 -6.64
C ASN A 171 -13.30 -0.85 -5.93
N ASP A 172 -14.41 -0.58 -6.62
CA ASP A 172 -15.76 -0.79 -6.13
C ASP A 172 -16.04 -2.28 -5.90
N ALA A 173 -15.66 -3.15 -6.85
CA ALA A 173 -15.90 -4.59 -6.74
C ALA A 173 -15.19 -5.19 -5.53
N PHE A 174 -13.93 -4.83 -5.30
CA PHE A 174 -13.17 -5.31 -4.15
C PHE A 174 -13.84 -4.87 -2.84
N LEU A 175 -14.14 -3.57 -2.69
CA LEU A 175 -14.76 -3.01 -1.48
C LEU A 175 -16.19 -3.53 -1.26
N SER A 176 -16.90 -3.89 -2.33
CA SER A 176 -18.25 -4.45 -2.28
C SER A 176 -18.35 -5.73 -1.47
N ILE A 177 -17.27 -6.52 -1.36
CA ILE A 177 -17.24 -7.74 -0.54
C ILE A 177 -17.65 -7.43 0.91
N TRP A 178 -17.25 -6.27 1.44
CA TRP A 178 -17.55 -5.85 2.81
C TRP A 178 -18.65 -4.80 2.90
N LEU A 179 -18.70 -3.86 1.94
CA LEU A 179 -19.50 -2.63 2.06
C LEU A 179 -20.75 -2.60 1.18
N SER A 180 -20.91 -3.53 0.24
CA SER A 180 -22.13 -3.61 -0.56
C SER A 180 -23.34 -3.93 0.32
N PRO A 181 -24.51 -3.29 0.12
CA PRO A 181 -25.76 -3.72 0.75
C PRO A 181 -26.13 -5.19 0.45
N GLN A 182 -25.58 -5.77 -0.64
CA GLN A 182 -25.78 -7.15 -1.07
C GLN A 182 -24.68 -8.12 -0.60
N THR A 183 -23.75 -7.67 0.25
CA THR A 183 -22.72 -8.55 0.84
C THR A 183 -23.33 -9.76 1.57
N GLU A 184 -22.63 -10.89 1.53
CA GLU A 184 -22.96 -12.07 2.33
C GLU A 184 -22.88 -11.82 3.85
N PHE A 185 -22.20 -10.74 4.29
CA PHE A 185 -21.97 -10.44 5.69
C PHE A 185 -22.69 -9.15 6.15
N PRO A 186 -24.03 -9.08 6.13
CA PRO A 186 -24.76 -7.83 6.38
C PRO A 186 -24.59 -7.29 7.81
N ARG A 187 -24.34 -8.15 8.79
CA ARG A 187 -24.03 -7.73 10.17
C ARG A 187 -22.64 -7.08 10.25
N LEU A 188 -21.64 -7.71 9.62
CA LEU A 188 -20.27 -7.19 9.52
C LEU A 188 -20.28 -5.81 8.84
N ARG A 189 -21.01 -5.67 7.73
CA ARG A 189 -21.19 -4.39 7.06
C ARG A 189 -21.70 -3.31 8.01
N LYS A 190 -22.83 -3.56 8.69
CA LYS A 190 -23.44 -2.59 9.61
C LYS A 190 -22.46 -2.16 10.71
N GLN A 191 -21.66 -3.08 11.22
CA GLN A 191 -20.61 -2.80 12.19
C GLN A 191 -19.53 -1.88 11.62
N LEU A 192 -19.02 -2.19 10.42
CA LEU A 192 -17.99 -1.37 9.75
C LEU A 192 -18.44 0.06 9.45
N ILE A 193 -19.68 0.24 8.98
CA ILE A 193 -20.20 1.57 8.60
C ILE A 193 -20.85 2.33 9.77
N GLY A 194 -20.58 1.92 11.02
CA GLY A 194 -21.06 2.63 12.22
C GLY A 194 -22.58 2.57 12.45
N GLN A 195 -23.29 1.60 11.84
CA GLN A 195 -24.75 1.45 11.94
C GLN A 195 -25.21 0.51 13.07
N VAL A 196 -24.33 0.19 14.01
CA VAL A 196 -24.71 -0.59 15.20
C VAL A 196 -24.84 0.37 16.37
N ARG A 197 -26.05 0.47 16.94
CA ARG A 197 -26.24 1.21 18.20
C ARG A 197 -25.41 0.52 19.29
N GLN A 198 -24.58 1.30 19.98
CA GLN A 198 -23.98 0.91 21.26
C GLN A 198 -25.05 0.75 22.33
#